data_AF-A0A355FB06-F1
#
_entry.id   AF-A0A355FB06-F1
#
_cell.length_a   1.000
_cell.length_b   1.000
_cell.length_c   1.000
_cell.angle_alpha   90.00
_cell.angle_beta   90.00
_cell.angle_gamma   90.00
#
_symmetry.space_group_name_H-M   'P 1'
#
loop_
_entity.id
_entity.type
_entity.pdbx_description
1 polymer ?
#
loop_
_entity_poly.entity_id
_entity_poly.type
_entity_poly.pdbx_seq_one_letter_code
_entity_poly.pdbx_strand_id
1 'polypeptide(L)' 'MDYKDYYATLGVKKDASQDDIQKAYRKQARKFHPDVNKEPGAEVKFKEVGE' A
#
# COMPACT_ATOMS: atom_id res chain seq x y z
N MET A 1 -12.99 10.63 -13.57
CA MET A 1 -11.98 9.55 -13.55
C MET A 1 -11.20 9.78 -12.27
N ASP A 2 -11.75 9.28 -11.16
CA ASP A 2 -11.13 9.36 -9.85
C ASP A 2 -9.91 8.45 -9.89
N TYR A 3 -8.82 9.00 -10.40
CA TYR A 3 -7.50 8.40 -10.34
C TYR A 3 -7.14 8.43 -8.86
N LYS A 4 -7.69 7.50 -8.07
CA LYS A 4 -7.18 7.19 -6.73
C LYS A 4 -5.67 7.11 -6.94
N ASP A 5 -4.93 8.01 -6.30
CA ASP A 5 -3.49 8.07 -6.43
C ASP A 5 -2.93 6.79 -5.79
N TYR A 6 -2.97 5.67 -6.51
CA TYR A 6 -2.39 4.40 -6.09
C TYR A 6 -0.92 4.60 -5.74
N TYR A 7 -0.26 5.53 -6.44
CA TYR A 7 1.07 6.01 -6.12
C TYR A 7 1.15 6.65 -4.74
N ALA A 8 0.23 7.56 -4.37
CA ALA A 8 0.19 8.15 -3.04
C ALA A 8 -0.17 7.13 -1.95
N THR A 9 -1.11 6.21 -2.21
CA THR A 9 -1.48 5.13 -1.29
C THR A 9 -0.30 4.18 -1.02
N LEU A 10 0.48 3.87 -2.06
CA LEU A 10 1.71 3.09 -1.95
C LEU A 10 2.91 3.91 -1.46
N GLY A 11 2.77 5.24 -1.37
CA GLY A 11 3.85 6.15 -0.97
C GLY A 11 4.99 6.24 -1.99
N VAL A 12 4.72 5.95 -3.25
CA VAL A 12 5.67 6.02 -4.37
C VAL A 12 5.40 7.24 -5.24
N LYS A 13 6.41 7.68 -6.00
CA LYS A 13 6.20 8.73 -6.99
C LYS A 13 5.35 8.19 -8.15
N LYS A 14 4.61 9.07 -8.81
CA LYS A 14 3.92 8.79 -10.09
C LYS A 14 4.84 8.36 -11.23
N ASP A 15 6.14 8.64 -11.10
CA ASP A 15 7.19 8.22 -12.03
C ASP A 15 7.91 6.94 -11.57
N ALA A 16 7.42 6.29 -10.50
CA ALA A 16 8.03 5.09 -9.96
C ALA A 16 7.95 3.94 -10.97
N SER A 17 9.05 3.18 -11.06
CA SER A 17 9.09 1.99 -11.91
C SER A 17 8.21 0.89 -11.31
N GLN A 18 7.79 -0.08 -12.14
CA GLN A 18 7.05 -1.25 -11.66
C GLN A 18 7.76 -1.96 -10.49
N ASP A 19 9.09 -2.01 -10.48
CA ASP A 19 9.88 -2.60 -9.38
C ASP A 19 9.69 -1.82 -8.07
N ASP A 20 9.70 -0.49 -8.12
CA ASP A 20 9.45 0.38 -6.96
C ASP A 20 8.02 0.22 -6.44
N ILE A 21 7.03 0.16 -7.34
CA ILE A 21 5.63 -0.09 -7.00
C ILE A 21 5.50 -1.45 -6.29
N GLN A 22 6.12 -2.49 -6.84
CA GLN A 22 6.04 -3.84 -6.28
C GLN A 22 6.76 -3.94 -4.92
N LYS A 23 7.92 -3.27 -4.76
CA LYS A 23 8.62 -3.18 -3.47
C LYS A 23 7.78 -2.42 -2.44
N ALA A 24 7.21 -1.28 -2.81
CA ALA A 24 6.38 -0.47 -1.93
C ALA A 24 5.12 -1.22 -1.49
N TYR A 25 4.43 -1.89 -2.42
CA TYR A 25 3.30 -2.76 -2.12
C TYR A 25 3.68 -3.87 -1.12
N ARG A 26 4.76 -4.61 -1.38
CA ARG A 26 5.22 -5.67 -0.45
C ARG A 26 5.56 -5.12 0.94
N LYS A 27 6.14 -3.91 1.01
CA LYS A 27 6.48 -3.24 2.26
C LYS A 27 5.23 -2.79 3.03
N GLN A 28 4.28 -2.15 2.35
CA GLN A 28 2.99 -1.73 2.92
C GLN A 28 2.16 -2.94 3.35
N ALA A 29 2.06 -3.96 2.51
CA ALA A 29 1.36 -5.21 2.80
C ALA A 29 1.92 -5.85 4.07
N ARG A 30 3.24 -6.02 4.20
CA ARG A 30 3.85 -6.52 5.45
C ARG A 30 3.66 -5.59 6.65
N LYS A 31 3.58 -4.27 6.44
CA LYS A 31 3.39 -3.30 7.54
C LYS A 31 1.97 -3.32 8.10
N PHE A 32 0.98 -3.65 7.28
CA PHE A 32 -0.44 -3.70 7.67
C PHE A 32 -1.02 -5.11 7.73
N HIS A 33 -0.21 -6.13 7.43
CA HIS A 33 -0.68 -7.52 7.46
C HIS A 33 -1.13 -7.87 8.89
N PRO A 34 -2.31 -8.48 9.06
CA PRO A 34 -2.91 -8.72 10.37
C PRO A 34 -2.07 -9.63 11.29
N ASP A 35 -1.21 -10.46 10.69
CA ASP A 35 -0.27 -11.32 11.42
C ASP A 35 0.87 -10.54 12.11
N VAL A 36 1.28 -9.40 11.54
CA VAL A 36 2.39 -8.56 12.05
C VAL A 36 1.91 -7.25 12.67
N ASN A 37 0.76 -6.72 12.23
CA ASN A 37 0.16 -5.51 12.78
C ASN A 37 -1.25 -5.79 13.30
N LYS A 38 -1.39 -5.76 14.62
CA LYS A 38 -2.66 -5.96 15.35
C LYS A 38 -3.33 -4.65 15.76
N GLU A 39 -2.87 -3.51 15.23
CA GLU A 39 -3.49 -2.21 15.53
C GLU A 39 -4.90 -2.15 14.95
N PRO A 40 -5.87 -1.61 15.71
CA PRO A 40 -7.20 -1.33 15.18
C PRO A 40 -7.09 -0.32 14.04
N GLY A 41 -7.46 -0.74 12.82
CA GLY A 41 -7.35 0.06 11.59
C GLY A 41 -6.24 -0.37 10.63
N ALA A 42 -5.38 -1.32 11.01
CA ALA A 42 -4.41 -1.92 10.08
C ALA A 42 -5.11 -2.66 8.93
N GLU A 43 -6.25 -3.32 9.19
CA GLU A 43 -7.03 -4.01 8.16
C GLU A 43 -7.58 -3.04 7.08
N VAL A 44 -8.00 -1.84 7.48
CA VAL A 44 -8.48 -0.81 6.55
C VAL A 44 -7.35 -0.38 5.62
N LYS A 45 -6.18 -0.05 6.18
CA LYS A 45 -4.99 0.31 5.39
C LYS A 45 -4.49 -0.84 4.52
N PHE A 46 -4.62 -2.08 4.97
CA PHE A 46 -4.29 -3.26 4.17
C PHE A 46 -5.24 -3.40 2.97
N LYS A 47 -6.54 -3.20 3.16
CA LYS A 47 -7.53 -3.17 2.07
C LYS A 47 -7.25 -2.04 1.08
N GLU A 48 -6.95 -0.83 1.55
CA GLU A 48 -6.60 0.30 0.69
C GLU A 48 -5.34 0.07 -0.16
N VAL A 49 -4.38 -0.71 0.35
CA VAL A 49 -3.16 -1.06 -0.39
C VAL A 49 -3.42 -2.14 -1.45
N GLY A 50 -4.45 -2.97 -1.28
CA GLY A 50 -4.78 -4.10 -2.16
C GLY A 50 -5.93 -3.88 -3.14
N GLU A 51 -6.63 -2.74 -3.07
CA GLU A 51 -7.74 -2.35 -3.97
C GLU A 51 -7.23 -1.73 -5.29
#